data_AF-A0A7C4VIS7-F1
#
_entry.id   AF-A0A7C4VIS7-F1
#
_cell.length_a   1.000
_cell.length_b   1.000
_cell.length_c   1.000
_cell.angle_alpha   90.00
_cell.angle_beta   90.00
_cell.angle_gamma   90.00
#
_symmetry.space_group_name_H-M   'P 1'
#
loop_
_entity.id
_entity.type
_entity.pdbx_description
1 polymer ?
#
loop_
_entity_poly.entity_id
_entity_poly.type
_entity_poly.pdbx_seq_one_letter_code
_entity_poly.pdbx_strand_id
1 'polypeptide(L)'
;MTPADWRALIEAYLDGRLSAEAFMRRFVEAWQAARGGVPQAIAGLQPHVEAFEAQVNEAREEGAVNDDELRQAAERALYNLHEDISVAPHTFDRTRAREEIRRFRVQMTGCAGIGCAIALIWVALCVLQIYFVSEWIQQAFDWGAWPSAVVGFILAFVPVLGNVLAFLGATQEGWPAWIAAIVFFAAPAATLFSGWTRWRRLGR
;
A
#
# COMPACT_ATOMS: atom_id res chain seq x y z
N MET A 1 -10.65 0.02 -31.81
CA MET A 1 -10.11 1.02 -30.87
C MET A 1 -9.73 0.31 -29.59
N THR A 2 -8.48 0.43 -29.15
CA THR A 2 -7.96 -0.19 -27.93
C THR A 2 -8.30 0.66 -26.69
N PRO A 3 -8.19 0.12 -25.47
CA PRO A 3 -8.37 0.92 -24.24
C PRO A 3 -7.45 2.14 -24.16
N ALA A 4 -6.23 2.04 -24.70
CA ALA A 4 -5.29 3.16 -24.76
C ALA A 4 -5.77 4.26 -25.73
N ASP A 5 -6.38 3.89 -26.85
CA ASP A 5 -6.94 4.83 -27.81
C ASP A 5 -8.15 5.59 -27.22
N TRP A 6 -9.00 4.90 -26.45
CA TRP A 6 -10.11 5.51 -25.72
C TRP A 6 -9.63 6.54 -24.69
N ARG A 7 -8.56 6.19 -23.96
CA ARG A 7 -7.92 7.10 -23.02
C ARG A 7 -7.39 8.36 -23.71
N ALA A 8 -6.64 8.18 -24.80
CA ALA A 8 -6.06 9.30 -25.55
C ALA A 8 -7.14 10.25 -26.12
N LEU A 9 -8.29 9.70 -26.56
CA LEU A 9 -9.42 10.50 -27.02
C LEU A 9 -10.03 11.36 -25.90
N ILE A 10 -10.21 10.78 -24.71
CA ILE A 10 -10.76 11.49 -23.54
C ILE A 10 -9.78 12.56 -23.04
N GLU A 11 -8.49 12.23 -22.94
CA GLU A 11 -7.45 13.18 -22.53
C GLU A 11 -7.36 14.37 -23.51
N ALA A 12 -7.44 14.12 -24.82
CA ALA A 12 -7.43 15.20 -25.81
C ALA A 12 -8.61 16.18 -25.66
N TYR A 13 -9.78 15.70 -25.25
CA TYR A 13 -10.93 16.54 -24.94
C TYR A 13 -10.74 17.33 -23.64
N LEU A 14 -10.33 16.67 -22.55
CA LEU A 14 -10.14 17.31 -21.24
C LEU A 14 -9.01 18.35 -21.25
N ASP A 15 -7.97 18.14 -22.05
CA ASP A 15 -6.87 19.10 -22.27
C ASP A 15 -7.28 20.30 -23.15
N GLY A 16 -8.50 20.32 -23.69
CA GLY A 16 -8.99 21.35 -24.59
C GLY A 16 -8.38 21.31 -26.00
N ARG A 17 -7.64 20.24 -26.34
CA ARG A 17 -7.09 20.02 -27.69
C ARG A 17 -8.16 19.62 -28.70
N LEU A 18 -9.33 19.21 -28.20
CA LEU A 18 -10.44 18.72 -28.99
C LEU A 18 -11.74 19.34 -28.43
N SER A 19 -12.57 19.93 -29.30
CA SER A 19 -13.84 20.51 -28.87
C SER A 19 -14.84 19.42 -28.49
N ALA A 20 -15.84 19.76 -27.64
CA ALA A 20 -16.87 18.83 -27.22
C ALA A 20 -17.61 18.16 -28.39
N GLU A 21 -17.92 18.90 -29.45
CA GLU A 21 -18.54 18.35 -30.66
C GLU A 21 -17.62 17.42 -31.44
N ALA A 22 -16.34 17.78 -31.59
CA ALA A 22 -15.37 16.91 -32.24
C ALA A 22 -15.17 15.61 -31.45
N PHE A 23 -15.26 15.70 -30.12
CA PHE A 23 -15.14 14.57 -29.20
C PHE A 23 -16.32 13.65 -29.36
N MET A 24 -17.53 14.19 -29.29
CA MET A 24 -18.79 13.48 -29.51
C MET A 24 -18.78 12.71 -30.83
N ARG A 25 -18.44 13.36 -31.96
CA ARG A 25 -18.41 12.69 -33.27
C ARG A 25 -17.44 11.51 -33.30
N ARG A 26 -16.20 11.73 -32.83
CA ARG A 26 -15.17 10.69 -32.79
C ARG A 26 -15.52 9.56 -31.82
N PHE A 27 -16.17 9.89 -30.71
CA PHE A 27 -16.65 8.93 -29.73
C PHE A 27 -17.72 8.01 -30.35
N VAL A 28 -18.73 8.59 -31.01
CA VAL A 28 -19.81 7.83 -31.64
C VAL A 28 -19.28 6.95 -32.77
N GLU A 29 -18.40 7.47 -33.63
CA GLU A 29 -17.73 6.69 -34.68
C GLU A 29 -16.97 5.49 -34.09
N ALA A 30 -16.16 5.74 -33.06
CA ALA A 30 -15.40 4.71 -32.37
C ALA A 30 -16.29 3.69 -31.66
N TRP A 31 -17.40 4.13 -31.08
CA TRP A 31 -18.36 3.31 -30.36
C TRP A 31 -19.08 2.35 -31.31
N GLN A 32 -19.55 2.85 -32.45
CA GLN A 32 -20.18 2.04 -33.49
C GLN A 32 -19.19 1.04 -34.12
N ALA A 33 -17.93 1.44 -34.29
CA ALA A 33 -16.87 0.56 -34.78
C ALA A 33 -16.51 -0.55 -33.77
N ALA A 34 -16.66 -0.29 -32.47
CA ALA A 34 -16.40 -1.22 -31.40
C ALA A 34 -17.60 -2.16 -31.16
N ARG A 35 -17.77 -3.16 -32.02
CA ARG A 35 -18.83 -4.20 -31.95
C ARG A 35 -18.73 -5.13 -30.70
N GLY A 36 -18.88 -4.58 -29.50
CA GLY A 36 -18.96 -5.34 -28.23
C GLY A 36 -17.68 -5.41 -27.40
N GLY A 37 -16.61 -4.72 -27.80
CA GLY A 37 -15.31 -4.70 -27.11
C GLY A 37 -15.02 -3.37 -26.40
N VAL A 38 -16.04 -2.74 -25.79
CA VAL A 38 -15.89 -1.44 -25.14
C VAL A 38 -15.74 -1.61 -23.63
N PRO A 39 -14.70 -1.01 -23.00
CA PRO A 39 -14.54 -1.05 -21.54
C PRO A 39 -15.79 -0.50 -20.81
N GLN A 40 -16.12 -1.05 -19.64
CA GLN A 40 -17.31 -0.65 -18.90
C GLN A 40 -17.27 0.83 -18.51
N ALA A 41 -16.08 1.34 -18.18
CA ALA A 41 -15.84 2.76 -17.94
C ALA A 41 -16.24 3.66 -19.12
N ILE A 42 -16.04 3.21 -20.37
CA ILE A 42 -16.45 3.94 -21.58
C ILE A 42 -17.96 3.77 -21.83
N ALA A 43 -18.54 2.63 -21.48
CA ALA A 43 -19.98 2.41 -21.59
C ALA A 43 -20.79 3.35 -20.70
N GLY A 44 -20.27 3.71 -19.52
CA GLY A 44 -20.90 4.72 -18.65
C GLY A 44 -20.91 6.13 -19.24
N LEU A 45 -20.05 6.43 -20.22
CA LEU A 45 -19.95 7.73 -20.86
C LEU A 45 -20.97 7.91 -22.01
N GLN A 46 -21.41 6.82 -22.65
CA GLN A 46 -22.36 6.82 -23.76
C GLN A 46 -23.62 7.67 -23.51
N PRO A 47 -24.39 7.51 -22.41
CA PRO A 47 -25.62 8.27 -22.22
C PRO A 47 -25.39 9.79 -22.10
N HIS A 48 -24.21 10.21 -21.63
CA HIS A 48 -23.84 11.62 -21.55
C HIS A 48 -23.47 12.21 -22.92
N VAL A 49 -22.81 11.40 -23.76
CA VAL A 49 -22.52 11.78 -25.15
C VAL A 49 -23.80 11.90 -25.96
N GLU A 50 -24.75 10.97 -25.79
CA GLU A 50 -26.06 11.02 -26.45
C GLU A 50 -26.90 12.22 -25.98
N ALA A 51 -26.88 12.54 -24.67
CA ALA A 51 -27.55 13.71 -24.13
C ALA A 51 -26.96 15.02 -24.70
N PHE A 52 -25.62 15.10 -24.79
CA PHE A 52 -24.95 16.23 -25.41
C PHE A 52 -25.26 16.34 -26.91
N GLU A 53 -25.29 15.21 -27.63
CA GLU A 53 -25.68 15.17 -29.05
C GLU A 53 -27.11 15.69 -29.25
N ALA A 54 -28.05 15.32 -28.38
CA ALA A 54 -29.40 15.84 -28.40
C ALA A 54 -29.44 17.37 -28.21
N GLN A 55 -28.65 17.90 -27.27
CA GLN A 55 -28.54 19.35 -27.02
C GLN A 55 -27.91 20.09 -28.21
N VAL A 56 -26.88 19.53 -28.84
CA VAL A 56 -26.27 20.08 -30.07
C VAL A 56 -27.27 20.09 -31.22
N ASN A 57 -28.04 19.01 -31.39
CA ASN A 57 -29.06 18.92 -32.43
C ASN A 57 -30.23 19.89 -32.20
N GLU A 58 -30.57 20.18 -30.94
CA GLU A 58 -31.60 21.16 -30.57
C GLU A 58 -31.10 22.60 -30.75
N ALA A 59 -29.84 22.88 -30.39
CA ALA A 59 -29.25 24.21 -30.46
C ALA A 59 -28.97 24.69 -31.89
N ARG A 60 -28.75 23.75 -32.84
CA ARG A 60 -28.62 23.83 -34.31
C ARG A 60 -27.80 24.98 -34.91
N GLU A 61 -28.01 26.26 -34.57
CA GLU A 61 -27.30 27.41 -35.16
C GLU A 61 -27.00 28.62 -34.22
N GLU A 62 -27.60 28.79 -33.03
CA GLU A 62 -27.39 30.02 -32.22
C GLU A 62 -27.09 29.83 -30.72
N GLY A 63 -27.01 28.59 -30.23
CA GLY A 63 -26.77 28.30 -28.81
C GLY A 63 -25.38 27.76 -28.54
N ALA A 64 -24.62 28.39 -27.63
CA ALA A 64 -23.49 27.71 -27.00
C ALA A 64 -24.04 26.57 -26.13
N VAL A 65 -23.71 25.33 -26.49
CA VAL A 65 -24.07 24.15 -25.68
C VAL A 65 -23.07 24.02 -24.55
N ASN A 66 -23.57 23.91 -23.32
CA ASN A 66 -22.72 23.67 -22.16
C ASN A 66 -22.25 22.21 -22.16
N ASP A 67 -20.93 22.00 -22.14
CA ASP A 67 -20.29 20.69 -22.11
C ASP A 67 -19.82 20.26 -20.70
N ASP A 68 -20.16 21.01 -19.64
CA ASP A 68 -19.76 20.73 -18.24
C ASP A 68 -20.14 19.31 -17.79
N GLU A 69 -21.35 18.86 -18.10
CA GLU A 69 -21.82 17.50 -17.75
C GLU A 69 -21.04 16.42 -18.52
N LEU A 70 -20.76 16.68 -19.80
CA LEU A 70 -19.96 15.80 -20.66
C LEU A 70 -18.51 15.73 -20.15
N ARG A 71 -17.96 16.87 -19.74
CA ARG A 71 -16.63 17.00 -19.16
C ARG A 71 -16.52 16.24 -17.84
N GLN A 72 -17.48 16.41 -16.94
CA GLN A 72 -17.50 15.68 -15.66
C GLN A 72 -17.67 14.17 -15.87
N ALA A 73 -18.47 13.75 -16.86
CA ALA A 73 -18.61 12.35 -17.22
C ALA A 73 -17.31 11.78 -17.82
N ALA A 74 -16.61 12.56 -18.65
CA ALA A 74 -15.33 12.18 -19.25
C ALA A 74 -14.22 12.02 -18.19
N GLU A 75 -14.14 12.92 -17.20
CA GLU A 75 -13.23 12.79 -16.06
C GLU A 75 -13.49 11.51 -15.25
N ARG A 76 -14.77 11.22 -14.97
CA ARG A 76 -15.19 9.98 -14.29
C ARG A 76 -14.83 8.74 -15.10
N ALA A 77 -15.07 8.76 -16.42
CA ALA A 77 -14.71 7.67 -17.31
C ALA A 77 -13.20 7.44 -17.32
N LEU A 78 -12.39 8.50 -17.42
CA LEU A 78 -10.92 8.43 -17.40
C LEU A 78 -10.38 7.82 -16.11
N TYR A 79 -10.93 8.23 -14.96
CA TYR A 79 -10.59 7.65 -13.66
C TYR A 79 -10.91 6.15 -13.62
N ASN A 80 -12.10 5.75 -14.06
CA ASN A 80 -12.51 4.35 -14.07
C ASN A 80 -11.73 3.49 -15.08
N LEU A 81 -11.31 4.04 -16.24
CA LEU A 81 -10.42 3.37 -17.19
C LEU A 81 -9.06 3.05 -16.57
N HIS A 82 -8.58 3.89 -15.65
CA HIS A 82 -7.35 3.62 -14.93
C HIS A 82 -7.50 2.41 -13.99
N GLU A 83 -8.67 2.24 -13.36
CA GLU A 83 -8.97 1.08 -12.52
C GLU A 83 -9.22 -0.21 -13.34
N ASP A 84 -9.99 -0.14 -14.44
CA ASP A 84 -10.40 -1.30 -15.26
C ASP A 84 -9.20 -2.02 -15.94
N ILE A 85 -8.10 -1.31 -16.24
CA ILE A 85 -6.88 -1.92 -16.80
C ILE A 85 -6.15 -2.80 -15.78
N SER A 86 -6.46 -2.65 -14.49
CA SER A 86 -5.82 -3.39 -13.39
C SER A 86 -6.47 -4.75 -13.11
N VAL A 87 -7.63 -5.05 -13.71
CA VAL A 87 -8.41 -6.25 -13.35
C VAL A 87 -8.85 -7.00 -14.60
N ALA A 88 -8.02 -7.95 -15.02
CA ALA A 88 -8.44 -8.98 -15.97
C ALA A 88 -9.65 -9.78 -15.42
N PRO A 89 -10.59 -10.20 -16.27
CA PRO A 89 -11.90 -10.68 -15.83
C PRO A 89 -11.85 -12.15 -15.41
N HIS A 90 -12.12 -12.42 -14.13
CA HIS A 90 -12.52 -13.74 -13.64
C HIS A 90 -13.95 -13.67 -13.10
N THR A 91 -14.90 -13.68 -14.03
CA THR A 91 -16.34 -13.57 -13.80
C THR A 91 -16.99 -14.88 -13.34
N PHE A 92 -16.38 -15.60 -12.39
CA PHE A 92 -17.00 -16.83 -11.85
C PHE A 92 -16.59 -17.15 -10.42
N ASP A 93 -16.78 -16.23 -9.45
CA ASP A 93 -16.84 -16.65 -8.03
C ASP A 93 -17.31 -15.58 -7.02
N ARG A 94 -18.45 -14.91 -7.24
CA ARG A 94 -18.97 -13.97 -6.20
C ARG A 94 -19.34 -14.68 -4.89
N THR A 95 -19.65 -15.96 -4.92
CA THR A 95 -19.97 -16.78 -3.73
C THR A 95 -18.71 -17.33 -3.05
N ARG A 96 -17.73 -17.87 -3.79
CA ARG A 96 -16.44 -18.25 -3.19
C ARG A 96 -15.65 -17.04 -2.73
N ALA A 97 -15.67 -15.90 -3.42
CA ALA A 97 -14.96 -14.70 -2.97
C ALA A 97 -15.46 -14.21 -1.61
N ARG A 98 -16.77 -14.31 -1.30
CA ARG A 98 -17.28 -14.02 0.05
C ARG A 98 -16.79 -15.03 1.09
N GLU A 99 -16.74 -16.32 0.73
CA GLU A 99 -16.20 -17.39 1.59
C GLU A 99 -14.69 -17.22 1.84
N GLU A 100 -13.94 -16.84 0.81
CA GLU A 100 -12.50 -16.58 0.84
C GLU A 100 -12.17 -15.32 1.62
N ILE A 101 -12.93 -14.23 1.43
CA ILE A 101 -12.81 -13.01 2.25
C ILE A 101 -13.09 -13.34 3.72
N ARG A 102 -14.05 -14.23 4.02
CA ARG A 102 -14.32 -14.65 5.40
C ARG A 102 -13.14 -15.46 5.99
N ARG A 103 -12.52 -16.36 5.22
CA ARG A 103 -11.31 -17.08 5.65
C ARG A 103 -10.09 -16.17 5.78
N PHE A 104 -9.85 -15.28 4.82
CA PHE A 104 -8.75 -14.30 4.86
C PHE A 104 -8.94 -13.31 6.01
N ARG A 105 -10.17 -12.90 6.33
CA ARG A 105 -10.43 -12.02 7.47
C ARG A 105 -10.13 -12.70 8.81
N VAL A 106 -10.42 -14.00 8.94
CA VAL A 106 -10.06 -14.80 10.14
C VAL A 106 -8.54 -15.05 10.21
N GLN A 107 -7.88 -15.25 9.07
CA GLN A 107 -6.44 -15.46 9.00
C GLN A 107 -5.64 -14.16 9.22
N MET A 108 -6.16 -13.01 8.78
CA MET A 108 -5.56 -11.69 9.01
C MET A 108 -5.69 -11.23 10.47
N THR A 109 -6.79 -11.50 11.17
CA THR A 109 -6.86 -11.20 12.62
C THR A 109 -5.89 -12.07 13.42
N GLY A 110 -5.65 -13.32 13.00
CA GLY A 110 -4.64 -14.18 13.61
C GLY A 110 -3.20 -13.69 13.38
N CYS A 111 -2.85 -13.34 12.13
CA CYS A 111 -1.49 -12.94 11.78
C CYS A 111 -1.15 -11.50 12.22
N ALA A 112 -2.11 -10.57 12.14
CA ALA A 112 -1.94 -9.21 12.65
C ALA A 112 -1.82 -9.17 14.19
N GLY A 113 -2.55 -10.05 14.89
CA GLY A 113 -2.43 -10.21 16.34
C GLY A 113 -1.05 -10.74 16.75
N ILE A 114 -0.55 -11.76 16.04
CA ILE A 114 0.78 -12.32 16.31
C ILE A 114 1.89 -11.30 16.00
N GLY A 115 1.81 -10.59 14.87
CA GLY A 115 2.78 -9.55 14.52
C GLY A 115 2.82 -8.41 15.55
N CYS A 116 1.65 -7.97 16.03
CA CYS A 116 1.56 -6.96 17.09
C CYS A 116 2.13 -7.49 18.42
N ALA A 117 1.80 -8.72 18.81
CA ALA A 117 2.36 -9.34 20.01
C ALA A 117 3.89 -9.47 19.95
N ILE A 118 4.42 -9.86 18.80
CA ILE A 118 5.87 -9.95 18.56
C ILE A 118 6.52 -8.56 18.68
N ALA A 119 5.92 -7.53 18.08
CA ALA A 119 6.42 -6.16 18.19
C ALA A 119 6.40 -5.65 19.64
N LEU A 120 5.34 -5.92 20.40
CA LEU A 120 5.25 -5.57 21.82
C LEU A 120 6.30 -6.30 22.66
N ILE A 121 6.51 -7.60 22.42
CA ILE A 121 7.56 -8.38 23.09
C ILE A 121 8.94 -7.78 22.76
N TRP A 122 9.17 -7.40 21.51
CA TRP A 122 10.44 -6.80 21.09
C TRP A 122 10.73 -5.48 21.82
N VAL A 123 9.73 -4.59 21.88
CA VAL A 123 9.84 -3.32 22.60
C VAL A 123 10.11 -3.57 24.08
N ALA A 124 9.41 -4.52 24.71
CA ALA A 124 9.64 -4.89 26.10
C ALA A 124 11.08 -5.39 26.33
N LEU A 125 11.63 -6.21 25.43
CA LEU A 125 13.01 -6.69 25.51
C LEU A 125 14.02 -5.55 25.36
N CYS A 126 13.77 -4.58 24.48
CA CYS A 126 14.64 -3.41 24.32
C CYS A 126 14.66 -2.54 25.58
N VAL A 127 13.51 -2.30 26.21
CA VAL A 127 13.42 -1.55 27.48
C VAL A 127 14.16 -2.30 28.59
N LEU A 128 13.98 -3.62 28.69
CA LEU A 128 14.69 -4.45 29.68
C LEU A 128 16.21 -4.38 29.48
N GLN A 129 16.67 -4.38 28.23
CA GLN A 129 18.08 -4.28 27.88
C GLN A 129 18.67 -2.90 28.24
N ILE A 130 17.95 -1.80 27.98
CA ILE A 130 18.35 -0.46 28.41
C ILE A 130 18.50 -0.41 29.93
N TYR A 131 17.52 -0.95 30.67
CA TYR A 131 17.55 -0.96 32.13
C TYR A 131 18.76 -1.73 32.66
N PHE A 132 18.99 -2.95 32.16
CA PHE A 132 20.11 -3.78 32.60
C PHE A 132 21.48 -3.17 32.28
N VAL A 133 21.65 -2.57 31.09
CA VAL A 133 22.89 -1.90 30.71
C VAL A 133 23.11 -0.62 31.53
N SER A 134 22.04 0.13 31.82
CA SER A 134 22.11 1.34 32.64
C SER A 134 22.51 1.01 34.09
N GLU A 135 21.90 -0.03 34.67
CA GLU A 135 22.24 -0.51 36.02
C GLU A 135 23.68 -1.03 36.08
N TRP A 136 24.12 -1.77 35.06
CA TRP A 136 25.51 -2.22 34.97
C TRP A 136 26.49 -1.05 34.88
N ILE A 137 26.19 0.00 34.10
CA ILE A 137 27.05 1.20 34.02
C ILE A 137 27.10 1.93 35.35
N GLN A 138 25.96 2.06 36.04
CA GLN A 138 25.92 2.67 37.38
C GLN A 138 26.82 1.90 38.36
N GLN A 139 26.72 0.58 38.39
CA GLN A 139 27.53 -0.26 39.28
C GLN A 139 29.02 -0.28 38.88
N ALA A 140 29.33 -0.27 37.59
CA ALA A 140 30.70 -0.38 37.10
C ALA A 140 31.49 0.93 37.15
N PHE A 141 30.81 2.08 37.01
CA PHE A 141 31.45 3.39 36.92
C PHE A 141 31.09 4.36 38.07
N ASP A 142 30.21 3.95 38.99
CA ASP A 142 29.72 4.76 40.12
C ASP A 142 29.16 6.12 39.66
N TRP A 143 28.55 6.13 38.48
CA TRP A 143 28.02 7.32 37.84
C TRP A 143 26.59 7.61 38.28
N GLY A 144 26.25 8.89 38.35
CA GLY A 144 24.87 9.34 38.60
C GLY A 144 23.89 8.78 37.56
N ALA A 145 22.60 8.71 37.94
CA ALA A 145 21.57 8.06 37.12
C ALA A 145 21.40 8.65 35.71
N TRP A 146 21.70 9.93 35.55
CA TRP A 146 21.53 10.65 34.28
C TRP A 146 22.56 10.26 33.21
N PRO A 147 23.89 10.35 33.42
CA PRO A 147 24.87 9.93 32.41
C PRO A 147 24.81 8.42 32.11
N SER A 148 24.50 7.59 33.11
CA SER A 148 24.34 6.14 32.90
C SER A 148 23.15 5.80 31.99
N ALA A 149 22.04 6.54 32.10
CA ALA A 149 20.87 6.32 31.27
C ALA A 149 21.13 6.72 29.80
N VAL A 150 21.87 7.81 29.58
CA VAL A 150 22.23 8.27 28.22
C VAL A 150 23.18 7.27 27.55
N VAL A 151 24.22 6.82 28.26
CA VAL A 151 25.16 5.82 27.71
C VAL A 151 24.47 4.46 27.56
N GLY A 152 23.63 4.06 28.52
CA GLY A 152 22.83 2.84 28.43
C GLY A 152 21.85 2.84 27.25
N PHE A 153 21.23 3.98 26.96
CA PHE A 153 20.39 4.16 25.78
C PHE A 153 21.18 3.99 24.47
N ILE A 154 22.35 4.63 24.34
CA ILE A 154 23.20 4.51 23.15
C ILE A 154 23.72 3.09 22.96
N LEU A 155 24.16 2.43 24.05
CA LEU A 155 24.65 1.05 23.98
C LEU A 155 23.54 0.04 23.71
N ALA A 156 22.31 0.30 24.15
CA ALA A 156 21.16 -0.54 23.80
C ALA A 156 20.80 -0.49 22.30
N PHE A 157 21.21 0.56 21.59
CA PHE A 157 21.06 0.66 20.13
C PHE A 157 22.05 -0.22 19.34
N VAL A 158 23.20 -0.57 19.91
CA VAL A 158 24.20 -1.44 19.27
C VAL A 158 23.63 -2.82 18.90
N PRO A 159 22.93 -3.54 19.80
CA PRO A 159 22.22 -4.77 19.45
C PRO A 159 21.14 -4.57 18.38
N VAL A 160 20.43 -3.43 18.40
CA VAL A 160 19.38 -3.14 17.39
C VAL A 160 20.00 -3.04 16.00
N LEU A 161 21.10 -2.31 15.86
CA LEU A 161 21.86 -2.22 14.61
C LEU A 161 22.41 -3.58 14.17
N GLY A 162 22.97 -4.36 15.11
CA GLY A 162 23.43 -5.72 14.85
C GLY A 162 22.33 -6.65 14.34
N ASN A 163 21.14 -6.56 14.92
CA ASN A 163 19.99 -7.36 14.50
C ASN A 163 19.50 -6.95 13.11
N VAL A 164 19.39 -5.64 12.83
CA VAL A 164 19.00 -5.14 11.50
C VAL A 164 20.01 -5.57 10.44
N LEU A 165 21.32 -5.49 10.73
CA LEU A 165 22.36 -5.96 9.82
C LEU A 165 22.33 -7.47 9.62
N ALA A 166 22.09 -8.26 10.67
CA ALA A 166 21.94 -9.71 10.57
C ALA A 166 20.72 -10.11 9.75
N PHE A 167 19.59 -9.40 9.90
CA PHE A 167 18.40 -9.60 9.10
C PHE A 167 18.64 -9.26 7.63
N LEU A 168 19.22 -8.08 7.34
CA LEU A 168 19.56 -7.68 5.99
C LEU A 168 20.55 -8.64 5.33
N GLY A 169 21.58 -9.08 6.05
CA GLY A 169 22.55 -10.08 5.59
C GLY A 169 21.89 -11.42 5.26
N ALA A 170 21.05 -11.95 6.14
CA ALA A 170 20.34 -13.20 5.90
C ALA A 170 19.38 -13.10 4.69
N THR A 171 18.70 -11.97 4.52
CA THR A 171 17.83 -11.75 3.34
C THR A 171 18.62 -11.62 2.04
N GLN A 172 19.85 -11.09 2.07
CA GLN A 172 20.73 -11.01 0.90
C GLN A 172 21.32 -12.37 0.50
N GLU A 173 21.55 -13.27 1.47
CA GLU A 173 21.94 -14.67 1.22
C GLU A 173 20.78 -15.56 0.72
N GLY A 174 19.59 -14.98 0.49
CA GLY A 174 18.44 -15.69 -0.04
C GLY A 174 17.68 -16.51 1.01
N TRP A 175 17.87 -16.23 2.30
CA TRP A 175 17.12 -16.94 3.33
C TRP A 175 15.63 -16.58 3.24
N PRO A 176 14.73 -17.55 3.42
CA PRO A 176 13.30 -17.27 3.58
C PRO A 176 13.10 -16.26 4.71
N ALA A 177 12.31 -15.21 4.46
CA ALA A 177 12.14 -14.07 5.38
C ALA A 177 11.70 -14.48 6.81
N TRP A 178 10.97 -15.58 6.94
CA TRP A 178 10.57 -16.13 8.24
C TRP A 178 11.75 -16.69 9.06
N ILE A 179 12.78 -17.25 8.40
CA ILE A 179 14.00 -17.73 9.08
C ILE A 179 14.85 -16.54 9.52
N ALA A 180 15.01 -15.54 8.63
CA ALA A 180 15.72 -14.31 8.96
C ALA A 180 15.09 -13.59 10.16
N ALA A 181 13.75 -13.58 10.24
CA ALA A 181 13.03 -13.06 11.40
C ALA A 181 13.34 -13.84 12.69
N ILE A 182 13.40 -15.18 12.65
CA ILE A 182 13.76 -15.98 13.85
C ILE A 182 15.16 -15.61 14.35
N VAL A 183 16.14 -15.44 13.45
CA VAL A 183 17.50 -15.04 13.82
C VAL A 183 17.53 -13.62 14.42
N PHE A 184 16.75 -12.69 13.85
CA PHE A 184 16.57 -11.33 14.38
C PHE A 184 16.05 -11.32 15.82
N PHE A 185 15.15 -12.23 16.18
CA PHE A 185 14.61 -12.36 17.54
C PHE A 185 15.50 -13.19 18.50
N ALA A 186 16.23 -14.16 17.97
CA ALA A 186 17.12 -15.02 18.76
C ALA A 186 18.31 -14.25 19.35
N ALA A 187 18.84 -13.26 18.63
CA ALA A 187 19.99 -12.47 19.07
C ALA A 187 19.73 -11.64 20.35
N PRO A 188 18.65 -10.83 20.47
CA PRO A 188 18.32 -10.15 21.73
C PRO A 188 18.09 -11.14 22.89
N ALA A 189 17.39 -12.25 22.63
CA ALA A 189 17.18 -13.28 23.65
C ALA A 189 18.51 -13.89 24.14
N ALA A 190 19.42 -14.24 23.22
CA ALA A 190 20.74 -14.75 23.56
C ALA A 190 21.57 -13.74 24.36
N THR A 191 21.53 -12.45 24.01
CA THR A 191 22.21 -11.41 24.78
C THR A 191 21.68 -11.31 26.20
N LEU A 192 20.35 -11.36 26.40
CA LEU A 192 19.73 -11.35 27.73
C LEU A 192 20.08 -12.60 28.54
N PHE A 193 20.01 -13.80 27.95
CA PHE A 193 20.41 -15.04 28.64
C PHE A 193 21.91 -15.05 28.99
N SER A 194 22.78 -14.52 28.13
CA SER A 194 24.22 -14.42 28.39
C SER A 194 24.56 -13.38 29.48
N GLY A 195 23.85 -12.25 29.50
CA GLY A 195 23.96 -11.24 30.55
C GLY A 195 23.46 -11.76 31.90
N TRP A 196 22.31 -12.44 31.90
CA TRP A 196 21.71 -13.06 33.09
C TRP A 196 22.60 -14.13 33.72
N THR A 197 23.23 -14.97 32.89
CA THR A 197 24.15 -16.02 33.37
C THR A 197 25.47 -15.45 33.91
N ARG A 198 25.95 -14.31 33.39
CA ARG A 198 27.09 -13.58 33.99
C ARG A 198 26.72 -12.92 35.31
N TRP A 199 25.55 -12.27 35.39
CA TRP A 199 25.09 -11.60 36.61
C TRP A 199 24.91 -12.57 37.78
N ARG A 200 24.34 -13.77 37.53
CA ARG A 200 24.25 -14.83 38.55
C ARG A 200 25.60 -15.36 39.06
N ARG A 201 26.69 -15.20 38.30
CA ARG A 201 28.04 -15.61 38.76
C ARG A 201 28.77 -14.53 39.55
N LEU A 202 28.47 -13.26 39.32
CA LEU A 202 29.06 -12.12 40.03
C LEU A 202 28.34 -11.79 41.35
N GLY A 203 27.11 -12.29 41.55
CA GLY A 203 26.33 -12.14 42.78
C GLY A 203 26.56 -13.23 43.84
N ARG A 204 27.63 -14.03 43.74
CA ARG A 204 28.16 -14.91 44.80
C ARG A 204 29.59 -14.49 45.11
#